data_AF-A0A356IK61-F1
#
_entry.id   AF-A0A356IK61-F1
#
_cell.length_a   1.000
_cell.length_b   1.000
_cell.length_c   1.000
_cell.angle_alpha   90.00
_cell.angle_beta   90.00
_cell.angle_gamma   90.00
#
_symmetry.space_group_name_H-M   'P 1'
#
loop_
_entity.id
_entity.type
_entity.pdbx_description
1 polymer ?
#
loop_
_entity_poly.entity_id
_entity_poly.type
_entity_poly.pdbx_seq_one_letter_code
_entity_poly.pdbx_strand_id
1 'polypeptide(L)'
;MVIFRSVSESAHCTATRVYTEGNHILLIRLIRSMGLNHSIQPRIRPLCCCLILAVNAMTGSAAWAEAGADEGADTELSQLPSPAPERDETLRNQAVEAQLALTDKATESLWLGQGKARFLGLKRQDTSGETFANALILHDNQQNPDWPGVVRTLRKELAAVGWNTLSIAVPDYRPVKAIPP
;
A
#
# COMPACT_ATOMS: atom_id res chain seq x y z
N MET A 1 -20.04 -8.45 -4.59
CA MET A 1 -19.01 -8.61 -3.53
C MET A 1 -18.15 -9.80 -3.90
N VAL A 2 -16.94 -9.57 -4.39
CA VAL A 2 -16.02 -10.65 -4.78
C VAL A 2 -15.08 -10.88 -3.60
N ILE A 3 -15.32 -11.97 -2.86
CA ILE A 3 -14.48 -12.38 -1.73
C ILE A 3 -13.35 -13.23 -2.29
N PHE A 4 -12.14 -12.67 -2.41
CA PHE A 4 -10.96 -13.46 -2.73
C PHE A 4 -10.47 -14.16 -1.46
N ARG A 5 -10.76 -15.45 -1.35
CA ARG A 5 -10.17 -16.31 -0.32
C ARG A 5 -8.79 -16.74 -0.81
N SER A 6 -7.74 -16.05 -0.35
CA SER A 6 -6.37 -16.54 -0.55
C SER A 6 -6.16 -17.74 0.36
N VAL A 7 -6.25 -18.94 -0.20
CA VAL A 7 -5.86 -20.18 0.49
C VAL A 7 -4.36 -20.32 0.29
N SER A 8 -3.59 -19.90 1.30
CA SER A 8 -2.18 -20.30 1.41
C SER A 8 -2.16 -21.74 1.92
N GLU A 9 -2.02 -22.65 0.97
CA GLU A 9 -1.84 -24.07 1.24
C GLU A 9 -0.38 -24.30 1.65
N SER A 10 -0.10 -24.10 2.93
CA SER A 10 1.13 -24.58 3.55
C SER A 10 0.86 -25.95 4.13
N ALA A 11 1.45 -26.96 3.46
CA ALA A 11 1.49 -28.33 3.90
C ALA A 11 2.06 -28.43 5.33
N HIS A 12 1.54 -29.41 6.08
CA HIS A 12 1.87 -29.78 7.47
C HIS A 12 1.12 -29.03 8.58
N CYS A 13 -0.18 -29.32 8.71
CA CYS A 13 -0.78 -29.39 10.04
C CYS A 13 -1.82 -30.52 10.06
N THR A 14 -1.42 -31.68 10.55
CA THR A 14 -2.32 -32.80 10.84
C THR A 14 -3.24 -32.38 11.99
N ALA A 15 -4.40 -31.83 11.66
CA ALA A 15 -5.44 -31.51 12.63
C ALA A 15 -6.26 -32.77 12.94
N THR A 16 -5.79 -33.59 13.89
CA THR A 16 -6.61 -34.63 14.49
C THR A 16 -7.60 -33.97 15.45
N ARG A 17 -8.85 -33.79 15.01
CA ARG A 17 -9.95 -33.30 15.86
C ARG A 17 -10.58 -34.48 16.59
N VAL A 18 -10.21 -34.70 17.84
CA VAL A 18 -10.91 -35.63 18.74
C VAL A 18 -12.02 -34.84 19.44
N TYR A 19 -13.27 -35.22 19.20
CA TYR A 19 -14.43 -34.83 20.01
C TYR A 19 -14.48 -35.77 21.22
N THR A 20 -14.66 -35.24 22.44
CA THR A 20 -14.99 -36.06 23.62
C THR A 20 -16.24 -35.52 24.29
N GLU A 21 -17.38 -36.14 24.00
CA GLU A 21 -18.47 -36.27 24.98
C GLU A 21 -18.13 -37.44 25.91
N GLY A 22 -18.42 -37.28 27.21
CA GLY A 22 -18.57 -38.41 28.14
C GLY A 22 -17.31 -38.84 28.91
N ASN A 23 -17.28 -38.43 30.18
CA ASN A 23 -16.82 -39.13 31.37
C ASN A 23 -15.76 -40.27 31.28
N HIS A 24 -14.73 -40.17 32.14
CA HIS A 24 -13.69 -41.15 32.57
C HIS A 24 -12.23 -40.91 32.09
N ILE A 25 -11.43 -40.38 33.04
CA ILE A 25 -10.06 -40.72 33.48
C ILE A 25 -9.10 -41.38 32.44
N LEU A 26 -7.94 -40.78 32.13
CA LEU A 26 -6.61 -41.10 32.71
C LEU A 26 -5.45 -40.36 32.02
N LEU A 27 -4.52 -39.91 32.87
CA LEU A 27 -3.11 -39.58 32.68
C LEU A 27 -2.38 -40.17 31.45
N ILE A 28 -1.38 -39.41 30.95
CA ILE A 28 0.01 -39.83 30.56
C ILE A 28 0.48 -38.94 29.39
N ARG A 29 1.33 -37.93 29.61
CA ARG A 29 2.81 -38.01 29.69
C ARG A 29 3.44 -36.62 29.68
N LEU A 30 4.10 -36.31 30.78
CA LEU A 30 5.03 -35.21 30.95
C LEU A 30 6.41 -35.70 30.45
N ILE A 31 6.97 -35.09 29.41
CA ILE A 31 8.39 -35.19 29.00
C ILE A 31 8.78 -33.77 28.57
N ARG A 32 9.38 -32.95 29.45
CA ARG A 32 10.80 -32.92 29.84
C ARG A 32 11.72 -32.70 28.63
N SER A 33 12.16 -31.45 28.41
CA SER A 33 13.59 -31.14 28.44
C SER A 33 13.81 -29.63 28.40
N MET A 34 14.40 -29.10 29.47
CA MET A 34 15.21 -27.89 29.42
C MET A 34 16.30 -28.06 28.36
N GLY A 35 16.56 -26.99 27.62
CA GLY A 35 17.76 -26.80 26.82
C GLY A 35 18.19 -25.35 26.97
N LEU A 36 19.09 -25.09 27.92
CA LEU A 36 19.90 -23.89 27.95
C LEU A 36 20.83 -23.89 26.73
N ASN A 37 20.93 -22.78 26.00
CA ASN A 37 22.19 -22.12 25.63
C ASN A 37 21.87 -20.94 24.69
N HIS A 38 22.07 -19.70 25.13
CA HIS A 38 23.32 -18.95 25.11
C HIS A 38 23.58 -18.29 23.75
N SER A 39 23.41 -16.95 23.76
CA SER A 39 24.25 -15.97 23.09
C SER A 39 24.42 -16.10 21.57
N ILE A 40 23.61 -15.35 20.82
CA ILE A 40 23.99 -14.90 19.47
C ILE A 40 23.64 -13.42 19.36
N GLN A 41 24.55 -12.58 19.85
CA GLN A 41 24.61 -11.15 19.51
C GLN A 41 25.42 -11.01 18.22
N PRO A 42 24.86 -10.50 17.11
CA PRO A 42 25.66 -10.18 15.94
C PRO A 42 26.36 -8.84 16.17
N ARG A 43 27.55 -8.90 16.77
CA ARG A 43 28.48 -7.76 16.87
C ARG A 43 29.59 -7.95 15.84
N ILE A 44 29.28 -7.73 14.56
CA ILE A 44 30.30 -7.52 13.52
C ILE A 44 30.12 -6.11 12.98
N ARG A 45 30.98 -5.23 13.49
CA ARG A 45 31.18 -3.83 13.11
C ARG A 45 31.89 -3.79 11.73
N PRO A 46 32.34 -2.62 11.25
CA PRO A 46 31.68 -1.68 10.36
C PRO A 46 32.52 -1.60 9.07
N LEU A 47 32.37 -2.56 8.16
CA LEU A 47 33.29 -2.73 7.00
C LEU A 47 32.71 -2.19 5.67
N CYS A 48 31.73 -1.29 5.70
CA CYS A 48 31.16 -0.70 4.48
C CYS A 48 31.41 0.82 4.34
N CYS A 49 31.97 1.49 5.37
CA CYS A 49 32.23 2.93 5.29
C CYS A 49 33.47 3.32 4.46
N CYS A 50 34.33 2.37 4.06
CA CYS A 50 35.55 2.69 3.30
C CYS A 50 35.36 2.67 1.78
N LEU A 51 34.24 2.18 1.24
CA LEU A 51 34.06 2.05 -0.20
C LEU A 51 33.48 3.32 -0.88
N ILE A 52 32.96 4.28 -0.11
CA ILE A 52 32.29 5.47 -0.64
C ILE A 52 33.25 6.66 -0.86
N LEU A 53 34.46 6.61 -0.28
CA LEU A 53 35.41 7.74 -0.32
C LEU A 53 36.32 7.80 -1.56
N ALA A 54 36.28 6.82 -2.47
CA ALA A 54 37.18 6.78 -3.64
C ALA A 54 36.57 7.35 -4.94
N VAL A 55 35.28 7.66 -4.98
CA VAL A 55 34.59 8.08 -6.24
C VAL A 55 34.64 9.58 -6.52
N ASN A 56 35.07 10.43 -5.58
CA ASN A 56 35.07 11.89 -5.78
C ASN A 56 36.38 12.48 -6.34
N ALA A 57 37.26 11.65 -6.90
CA ALA A 57 38.60 12.08 -7.28
C ALA A 57 38.93 11.90 -8.77
N MET A 58 38.01 12.11 -9.73
CA MET A 58 38.42 12.25 -11.15
C MET A 58 37.35 12.80 -12.13
N THR A 59 36.84 14.02 -11.94
CA THR A 59 36.28 14.78 -13.09
C THR A 59 36.62 16.24 -12.95
N GLY A 60 37.75 16.63 -13.55
CA GLY A 60 37.96 17.99 -14.01
C GLY A 60 37.41 18.16 -15.43
N SER A 61 36.93 19.36 -15.76
CA SER A 61 37.38 20.13 -16.92
C SER A 61 36.65 21.46 -17.06
N ALA A 62 37.46 22.48 -17.35
CA ALA A 62 37.21 23.60 -18.25
C ALA A 62 36.03 24.55 -17.95
N ALA A 63 36.34 25.62 -17.20
CA ALA A 63 35.67 26.91 -17.34
C ALA A 63 36.17 27.59 -18.61
N TRP A 64 35.38 27.57 -19.68
CA TRP A 64 35.58 28.42 -20.85
C TRP A 64 34.40 29.40 -20.87
N ALA A 65 34.74 30.67 -20.69
CA ALA A 65 33.83 31.79 -20.85
C ALA A 65 33.88 32.23 -22.31
N GLU A 66 32.72 32.34 -22.96
CA GLU A 66 32.56 33.05 -24.22
C GLU A 66 31.42 34.05 -24.04
N ALA A 67 31.70 35.26 -24.51
CA ALA A 67 30.90 36.46 -24.40
C ALA A 67 29.64 36.38 -25.27
N GLY A 68 28.65 37.20 -24.90
CA GLY A 68 27.36 37.25 -25.56
C GLY A 68 27.42 37.69 -27.03
N ALA A 69 26.41 37.25 -27.76
CA ALA A 69 25.81 37.97 -28.87
C ALA A 69 24.30 37.73 -28.80
N ASP A 70 23.59 38.85 -28.74
CA ASP A 70 22.15 39.03 -28.83
C ASP A 70 21.61 38.51 -30.17
N GLU A 71 20.41 37.91 -30.15
CA GLU A 71 19.34 38.01 -31.15
C GLU A 71 18.35 36.81 -31.05
N GLY A 72 17.06 37.12 -30.92
CA GLY A 72 15.97 36.14 -31.11
C GLY A 72 14.85 36.18 -30.07
N ALA A 73 14.33 37.38 -29.78
CA ALA A 73 13.15 37.59 -28.94
C ALA A 73 11.86 37.20 -29.68
N ASP A 74 11.60 35.90 -29.89
CA ASP A 74 10.34 35.41 -30.49
C ASP A 74 10.07 33.89 -30.43
N THR A 75 10.87 33.09 -29.69
CA THR A 75 10.64 31.61 -29.60
C THR A 75 10.24 31.11 -28.19
N GLU A 76 9.88 31.98 -27.24
CA GLU A 76 9.71 31.55 -25.84
C GLU A 76 8.26 31.16 -25.41
N LEU A 77 7.27 31.21 -26.31
CA LEU A 77 5.87 30.84 -25.97
C LEU A 77 5.41 29.47 -26.48
N SER A 78 6.21 28.77 -27.30
CA SER A 78 5.82 27.48 -27.90
C SER A 78 6.37 26.25 -27.18
N GLN A 79 7.11 26.43 -26.09
CA GLN A 79 7.74 25.33 -25.34
C GLN A 79 7.25 25.20 -23.90
N LEU A 80 6.10 25.77 -23.53
CA LEU A 80 5.48 25.37 -22.27
C LEU A 80 5.09 23.89 -22.40
N PRO A 81 5.68 22.97 -21.61
CA PRO A 81 5.20 21.61 -21.54
C PRO A 81 3.79 21.71 -20.97
N SER A 82 2.76 21.59 -21.79
CA SER A 82 1.40 21.51 -21.27
C SER A 82 1.34 20.23 -20.44
N PRO A 83 1.23 20.31 -19.09
CA PRO A 83 1.09 19.11 -18.30
C PRO A 83 -0.17 18.40 -18.81
N ALA A 84 -0.06 17.11 -19.11
CA ALA A 84 -1.23 16.36 -19.56
C ALA A 84 -2.34 16.51 -18.52
N PRO A 85 -3.61 16.61 -18.94
CA PRO A 85 -4.72 16.85 -18.04
C PRO A 85 -4.72 15.81 -16.91
N GLU A 86 -4.73 16.30 -15.67
CA GLU A 86 -4.95 15.47 -14.49
C GLU A 86 -6.39 14.94 -14.51
N ARG A 87 -6.60 13.68 -14.15
CA ARG A 87 -7.96 13.12 -14.07
C ARG A 87 -8.73 13.79 -12.92
N ASP A 88 -9.99 14.15 -13.14
CA ASP A 88 -10.87 14.75 -12.13
C ASP A 88 -10.94 13.90 -10.84
N GLU A 89 -10.95 12.58 -10.99
CA GLU A 89 -10.89 11.62 -9.88
C GLU A 89 -9.67 11.81 -8.98
N THR A 90 -8.52 12.18 -9.55
CA THR A 90 -7.27 12.34 -8.79
C THR A 90 -7.40 13.51 -7.81
N LEU A 91 -7.91 14.65 -8.27
CA LEU A 91 -8.18 15.82 -7.42
C LEU A 91 -9.21 15.49 -6.33
N ARG A 92 -10.29 14.80 -6.70
CA ARG A 92 -11.31 14.32 -5.75
C ARG A 92 -10.70 13.43 -4.67
N ASN A 93 -9.82 12.50 -5.06
CA ASN A 93 -9.16 11.59 -4.13
C ASN A 93 -8.12 12.28 -3.24
N GLN A 94 -7.41 13.31 -3.72
CA GLN A 94 -6.53 14.13 -2.88
C GLN A 94 -7.30 14.84 -1.77
N ALA A 95 -8.48 15.40 -2.08
CA ALA A 95 -9.34 16.02 -1.08
C ALA A 95 -9.82 15.01 -0.02
N VAL A 96 -10.16 13.79 -0.45
CA VAL A 96 -10.53 12.68 0.44
C VAL A 96 -9.37 12.33 1.37
N GLU A 97 -8.15 12.13 0.85
CA GLU A 97 -6.95 11.87 1.66
C GLU A 97 -6.73 12.98 2.72
N ALA A 98 -6.81 14.25 2.31
CA ALA A 98 -6.64 15.39 3.23
C ALA A 98 -7.71 15.38 4.34
N GLN A 99 -8.96 15.06 4.01
CA GLN A 99 -10.03 14.96 4.99
C GLN A 99 -9.83 13.79 5.96
N LEU A 100 -9.43 12.61 5.46
CA LEU A 100 -9.15 11.44 6.29
C LEU A 100 -7.98 11.69 7.25
N ALA A 101 -6.94 12.39 6.77
CA ALA A 101 -5.81 12.76 7.61
C ALA A 101 -6.24 13.57 8.84
N LEU A 102 -7.36 14.29 8.79
CA LEU A 102 -7.91 15.05 9.92
C LEU A 102 -8.92 14.25 10.75
N THR A 103 -9.67 13.34 10.13
CA THR A 103 -10.88 12.75 10.72
C THR A 103 -10.75 11.29 11.14
N ASP A 104 -9.87 10.50 10.53
CA ASP A 104 -9.73 9.06 10.80
C ASP A 104 -8.27 8.61 10.71
N LYS A 105 -7.55 8.79 11.81
CA LYS A 105 -6.12 8.43 11.94
C LYS A 105 -5.85 6.92 11.87
N ALA A 106 -6.86 6.08 12.04
CA ALA A 106 -6.72 4.63 11.95
C ALA A 106 -6.66 4.13 10.50
N THR A 107 -7.06 4.97 9.54
CA THR A 107 -6.94 4.65 8.12
C THR A 107 -5.60 5.16 7.58
N GLU A 108 -4.87 4.27 6.92
CA GLU A 108 -3.64 4.53 6.19
C GLU A 108 -3.96 4.83 4.71
N SER A 109 -3.62 6.03 4.24
CA SER A 109 -3.75 6.41 2.83
C SER A 109 -2.51 5.99 2.04
N LEU A 110 -2.73 5.37 0.88
CA LEU A 110 -1.70 4.82 0.01
C LEU A 110 -1.96 5.25 -1.43
N TRP A 111 -0.98 5.82 -2.12
CA TRP A 111 -1.08 6.07 -3.56
C TRP A 111 -0.50 4.86 -4.32
N LEU A 112 -1.38 4.13 -4.98
CA LEU A 112 -1.07 2.91 -5.73
C LEU A 112 -0.90 3.23 -7.23
N GLY A 113 -0.07 2.46 -7.93
CA GLY A 113 0.23 2.67 -9.36
C GLY A 113 1.42 3.59 -9.61
N GLN A 114 1.59 4.04 -10.86
CA GLN A 114 2.72 4.87 -11.28
C GLN A 114 2.30 6.05 -12.16
N GLY A 115 3.01 7.17 -12.02
CA GLY A 115 2.79 8.37 -12.83
C GLY A 115 1.34 8.88 -12.79
N LYS A 116 0.77 9.12 -13.97
CA LYS A 116 -0.60 9.66 -14.15
C LYS A 116 -1.71 8.62 -13.88
N ALA A 117 -1.35 7.34 -13.86
CA ALA A 117 -2.27 6.24 -13.56
C ALA A 117 -2.32 5.91 -12.06
N ARG A 118 -1.72 6.74 -11.19
CA ARG A 118 -1.84 6.55 -9.74
C ARG A 118 -3.27 6.75 -9.25
N PHE A 119 -3.65 6.00 -8.22
CA PHE A 119 -4.98 6.06 -7.61
C PHE A 119 -4.88 5.85 -6.10
N LEU A 120 -5.85 6.37 -5.36
CA LEU A 120 -5.88 6.30 -3.90
C LEU A 120 -6.34 4.92 -3.43
N GLY A 121 -5.62 4.35 -2.48
CA GLY A 121 -6.01 3.21 -1.67
C GLY A 121 -6.10 3.63 -0.21
N LEU A 122 -7.11 3.13 0.50
CA LEU A 122 -7.34 3.37 1.92
C LEU A 122 -7.31 2.03 2.64
N LYS A 123 -6.23 1.82 3.39
CA LYS A 123 -5.98 0.59 4.15
C LYS A 123 -6.36 0.83 5.60
N ARG A 124 -7.00 -0.15 6.23
CA ARG A 124 -7.28 -0.15 7.66
C ARG A 124 -6.93 -1.52 8.22
N GLN A 125 -6.07 -1.53 9.22
CA GLN A 125 -5.69 -2.76 9.91
C GLN A 125 -6.83 -3.23 10.80
N ASP A 126 -6.89 -4.54 11.04
CA ASP A 126 -7.82 -5.09 12.01
C ASP A 126 -7.53 -4.58 13.43
N THR A 127 -8.57 -4.52 14.25
CA THR A 127 -8.47 -4.08 15.65
C THR A 127 -9.05 -5.11 16.62
N SER A 128 -9.34 -6.33 16.18
CA SER A 128 -9.94 -7.39 17.03
C SER A 128 -8.91 -8.09 17.92
N GLY A 129 -7.62 -7.99 17.59
CA GLY A 129 -6.52 -8.69 18.27
C GLY A 129 -6.16 -10.05 17.67
N GLU A 130 -7.00 -10.58 16.77
CA GLU A 130 -6.71 -11.76 15.96
C GLU A 130 -7.20 -11.53 14.53
N THR A 131 -6.25 -11.32 13.61
CA THR A 131 -6.55 -11.12 12.19
C THR A 131 -7.10 -12.41 11.58
N PHE A 132 -8.33 -12.35 11.08
CA PHE A 132 -9.00 -13.47 10.43
C PHE A 132 -8.75 -13.49 8.91
N ALA A 133 -8.93 -12.35 8.23
CA ALA A 133 -8.89 -12.29 6.77
C ALA A 133 -8.61 -10.88 6.23
N ASN A 134 -8.55 -10.75 4.90
CA ASN A 134 -8.40 -9.47 4.20
C ASN A 134 -9.59 -9.24 3.26
N ALA A 135 -10.08 -8.01 3.16
CA ALA A 135 -11.15 -7.61 2.27
C ALA A 135 -10.69 -6.47 1.33
N LEU A 136 -10.88 -6.68 0.02
CA LEU A 136 -10.74 -5.64 -1.00
C LEU A 136 -12.13 -5.05 -1.32
N ILE A 137 -12.27 -3.73 -1.18
CA ILE A 137 -13.54 -3.02 -1.32
C ILE A 137 -13.47 -2.07 -2.53
N LEU A 138 -14.43 -2.22 -3.44
CA LEU A 138 -14.58 -1.36 -4.61
C LEU A 138 -15.84 -0.50 -4.44
N HIS A 139 -15.71 0.80 -4.68
CA HIS A 139 -16.84 1.72 -4.69
C HIS A 139 -17.56 1.73 -6.05
N ASP A 140 -18.76 2.31 -6.09
CA ASP A 140 -19.54 2.43 -7.33
C ASP A 140 -19.04 3.60 -8.20
N ASN A 141 -19.56 3.72 -9.42
CA ASN A 141 -19.24 4.80 -10.34
C ASN A 141 -19.51 6.19 -9.72
N GLN A 142 -18.66 7.17 -10.02
CA GLN A 142 -18.72 8.54 -9.50
C GLN A 142 -18.58 8.67 -7.97
N GLN A 143 -18.20 7.60 -7.28
CA GLN A 143 -17.89 7.62 -5.84
C GLN A 143 -16.37 7.69 -5.59
N ASN A 144 -15.98 7.50 -4.33
CA ASN A 144 -14.58 7.46 -3.90
C ASN A 144 -14.37 6.34 -2.85
N PRO A 145 -13.12 6.00 -2.49
CA PRO A 145 -12.79 4.88 -1.57
C PRO A 145 -13.25 5.05 -0.12
N ASP A 146 -13.76 6.22 0.24
CA ASP A 146 -14.27 6.55 1.57
C ASP A 146 -15.71 7.05 1.54
N TRP A 147 -16.45 6.67 0.50
CA TRP A 147 -17.81 7.16 0.28
C TRP A 147 -18.69 6.88 1.50
N PRO A 148 -19.44 7.87 2.00
CA PRO A 148 -20.34 7.68 3.13
C PRO A 148 -21.39 6.61 2.83
N GLY A 149 -21.81 5.89 3.86
CA GLY A 149 -22.70 4.73 3.72
C GLY A 149 -21.91 3.44 3.57
N VAL A 150 -22.28 2.59 2.61
CA VAL A 150 -21.86 1.18 2.56
C VAL A 150 -20.34 1.02 2.51
N VAL A 151 -19.62 1.78 1.68
CA VAL A 151 -18.16 1.64 1.52
C VAL A 151 -17.42 1.95 2.83
N ARG A 152 -17.71 3.10 3.44
CA ARG A 152 -17.10 3.50 4.72
C ARG A 152 -17.50 2.57 5.86
N THR A 153 -18.77 2.18 5.96
CA THR A 153 -19.22 1.24 7.00
C THR A 153 -18.51 -0.10 6.86
N LEU A 154 -18.45 -0.69 5.66
CA LEU A 154 -17.74 -1.95 5.45
C LEU A 154 -16.26 -1.86 5.85
N ARG A 155 -15.56 -0.79 5.49
CA ARG A 155 -14.15 -0.60 5.89
C ARG A 155 -13.96 -0.59 7.40
N LYS A 156 -14.86 0.07 8.14
CA LYS A 156 -14.72 0.26 9.60
C LYS A 156 -15.20 -0.97 10.37
N GLU A 157 -16.38 -1.48 10.04
CA GLU A 157 -17.00 -2.59 10.76
C GLU A 157 -16.26 -3.90 10.52
N LEU A 158 -15.80 -4.17 9.28
CA LEU A 158 -15.00 -5.38 9.02
C LEU A 158 -13.67 -5.35 9.77
N ALA A 159 -13.03 -4.18 9.85
CA ALA A 159 -11.81 -4.01 10.64
C ALA A 159 -12.02 -4.24 12.15
N ALA A 160 -13.19 -3.86 12.67
CA ALA A 160 -13.55 -4.11 14.06
C ALA A 160 -13.70 -5.61 14.38
N VAL A 161 -14.06 -6.44 13.40
CA VAL A 161 -14.29 -7.89 13.58
C VAL A 161 -13.18 -8.78 13.01
N GLY A 162 -11.96 -8.24 12.86
CA GLY A 162 -10.77 -9.04 12.53
C GLY A 162 -10.40 -9.10 11.05
N TRP A 163 -10.95 -8.23 10.20
CA TRP A 163 -10.57 -8.16 8.80
C TRP A 163 -9.70 -6.95 8.51
N ASN A 164 -8.54 -7.15 7.91
CA ASN A 164 -7.85 -6.03 7.27
C ASN A 164 -8.66 -5.59 6.06
N THR A 165 -8.86 -4.29 5.89
CA THR A 165 -9.62 -3.76 4.75
C THR A 165 -8.74 -2.87 3.88
N LEU A 166 -8.92 -2.98 2.57
CA LEU A 166 -8.33 -2.10 1.58
C LEU A 166 -9.44 -1.66 0.63
N SER A 167 -9.73 -0.36 0.58
CA SER A 167 -10.59 0.19 -0.48
C SER A 167 -9.75 0.98 -1.48
N ILE A 168 -10.00 0.78 -2.77
CA ILE A 168 -9.24 1.43 -3.84
C ILE A 168 -10.13 2.30 -4.70
N ALA A 169 -9.54 3.37 -5.24
CA ALA A 169 -10.18 4.25 -6.20
C ALA A 169 -10.25 3.57 -7.56
N VAL A 170 -11.45 3.53 -8.11
CA VAL A 170 -11.73 2.99 -9.45
C VAL A 170 -12.00 4.17 -10.39
N PRO A 171 -11.53 4.14 -11.65
CA PRO A 171 -11.84 5.18 -12.62
C PRO A 171 -13.34 5.32 -12.87
N ASP A 172 -13.79 6.55 -13.08
CA ASP A 172 -15.18 6.85 -13.39
C ASP A 172 -15.51 6.27 -14.78
N TYR A 173 -16.61 5.52 -14.83
CA TYR A 173 -17.14 5.00 -16.08
C TYR A 173 -17.65 6.15 -16.93
N ARG A 174 -17.03 6.33 -18.10
CA ARG A 174 -17.48 7.24 -19.16
C ARG A 174 -17.96 6.41 -20.35
N PRO A 175 -19.23 6.52 -20.75
CA PRO A 175 -19.71 5.80 -21.92
C PRO A 175 -18.94 6.29 -23.15
N VAL A 176 -18.37 5.34 -23.89
CA VAL A 176 -17.72 5.64 -25.17
C VAL A 176 -18.80 6.09 -26.14
N LYS A 177 -18.69 7.32 -26.66
CA LYS A 177 -19.63 7.82 -27.67
C LYS A 177 -19.56 6.90 -28.89
N ALA A 178 -20.69 6.28 -29.25
CA ALA A 178 -20.76 5.49 -30.48
C ALA A 178 -20.44 6.41 -31.67
N ILE A 179 -19.49 5.99 -32.49
CA ILE A 179 -19.19 6.67 -33.76
C ILE A 179 -20.37 6.35 -34.68
N PRO A 180 -21.13 7.36 -35.17
CA PRO A 180 -22.18 7.10 -36.15
C PRO A 180 -21.57 6.48 -37.42
N PRO A 181 -22.30 5.58 -38.11
CA PRO A 181 -21.80 4.87 -39.29
C PRO A 181 -21.48 5.81 -40.45
#